data_AF-U1ZDY7-F1
#
_entry.id   AF-U1ZDY7-F1
#
_cell.length_a   1.000
_cell.length_b   1.000
_cell.length_c   1.000
_cell.angle_alpha   90.00
_cell.angle_beta   90.00
_cell.angle_gamma   90.00
#
_symmetry.space_group_name_H-M   'P 1'
#
loop_
_entity.id
_entity.type
_entity.pdbx_description
1 polymer ?
#
loop_
_entity_poly.entity_id
_entity_poly.type
_entity_poly.pdbx_seq_one_letter_code
_entity_poly.pdbx_strand_id
1 'polypeptide(L)'
;MRLLERFSFARKFQLVFLLFALPLGYALWVIGSDYLGRLQAIDHELEGAQALQSMALVQRELIAQRTLLARWKGTDNAAEGLLRQREAQLDEALQQAAAPLQSALIGAQAREHFQALQAERAGLQAQALAPVALPDALERYQKTLLHLLALREQVATDSGLILDPRLATYLMMEQLTYILPRLLEQLGTFAAQGHGAVVSQHFTLQSRVLIRDLRRGLDEQRAQLIKAQSTLQREAPQAMRQLAGPFEAALAGFDQFLAQIDRDMFEASPMALTPEQFVQRVEALEAQLQGLQQAVYDQFATSLGQHRQRALLTMVEVIGAFVLLTLLALYVLLCLNASIRRSTAGIIEAAESLRDGDLRVRMQVHGADDLASIAQALNSAVAQLRDSLQGVGRESRQLDDTVQLLGGQARDALDAVEQQQAQMSQIATAATQMAATAQSVAQSCEQAAVEAQQTREVA
;
A
#
# COMPACT_ATOMS: atom_id res chain seq x y z
N MET A 1 8.83 -32.01 -14.06
CA MET A 1 10.27 -31.71 -14.24
C MET A 1 10.74 -31.70 -15.69
N ARG A 2 10.41 -32.71 -16.54
CA ARG A 2 10.86 -32.80 -17.96
C ARG A 2 10.48 -31.61 -18.88
N LEU A 3 9.46 -30.83 -18.55
CA LEU A 3 9.04 -29.65 -19.33
C LEU A 3 10.03 -28.47 -19.23
N LEU A 4 10.72 -28.32 -18.10
CA LEU A 4 11.70 -27.25 -17.90
C LEU A 4 13.02 -27.55 -18.60
N GLU A 5 13.40 -28.81 -18.74
CA GLU A 5 14.69 -29.22 -19.35
C GLU A 5 14.85 -28.79 -20.81
N ARG A 6 13.75 -28.65 -21.56
CA ARG A 6 13.77 -28.24 -22.98
C ARG A 6 13.86 -26.72 -23.21
N PHE A 7 13.69 -25.91 -22.17
CA PHE A 7 13.75 -24.46 -22.30
C PHE A 7 15.17 -23.95 -22.18
N SER A 8 15.53 -23.01 -23.07
CA SER A 8 16.76 -22.23 -22.93
C SER A 8 16.76 -21.49 -21.58
N PHE A 9 17.94 -21.24 -21.04
CA PHE A 9 18.11 -20.62 -19.73
C PHE A 9 17.35 -19.29 -19.59
N ALA A 10 17.28 -18.51 -20.68
CA ALA A 10 16.51 -17.26 -20.76
C ALA A 10 14.99 -17.47 -20.56
N ARG A 11 14.40 -18.51 -21.15
CA ARG A 11 12.96 -18.80 -21.02
C ARG A 11 12.60 -19.28 -19.62
N LYS A 12 13.48 -20.04 -18.97
CA LYS A 12 13.33 -20.43 -17.56
C LYS A 12 13.27 -19.19 -16.66
N PHE A 13 14.15 -18.22 -16.90
CA PHE A 13 14.19 -16.96 -16.15
C PHE A 13 12.98 -16.06 -16.42
N GLN A 14 12.47 -16.00 -17.66
CA GLN A 14 11.21 -15.28 -17.95
C GLN A 14 10.02 -15.89 -17.19
N LEU A 15 9.98 -17.20 -17.07
CA LEU A 15 8.97 -17.91 -16.27
C LEU A 15 9.08 -17.56 -14.77
N VAL A 16 10.30 -17.56 -14.22
CA VAL A 16 10.55 -17.15 -12.82
C VAL A 16 10.17 -15.68 -12.62
N PHE A 17 10.56 -14.80 -13.54
CA PHE A 17 10.20 -13.39 -13.48
C PHE A 17 8.68 -13.19 -13.49
N LEU A 18 7.94 -13.84 -14.39
CA LEU A 18 6.47 -13.77 -14.41
C LEU A 18 5.85 -14.33 -13.12
N LEU A 19 6.41 -15.43 -12.60
CA LEU A 19 5.97 -16.05 -11.35
C LEU A 19 6.11 -15.11 -10.14
N PHE A 20 7.12 -14.23 -10.12
CA PHE A 20 7.27 -13.21 -9.08
C PHE A 20 6.51 -11.92 -9.40
N ALA A 21 6.55 -11.45 -10.65
CA ALA A 21 5.94 -10.19 -11.06
C ALA A 21 4.41 -10.19 -10.87
N LEU A 22 3.73 -11.31 -11.14
CA LEU A 22 2.27 -11.40 -11.00
C LEU A 22 1.80 -11.23 -9.54
N PRO A 23 2.29 -12.00 -8.54
CA PRO A 23 1.94 -11.77 -7.14
C PRO A 23 2.30 -10.37 -6.64
N LEU A 24 3.43 -9.80 -7.06
CA LEU A 24 3.81 -8.45 -6.67
C LEU A 24 2.88 -7.38 -7.27
N GLY A 25 2.51 -7.52 -8.54
CA GLY A 25 1.52 -6.64 -9.17
C GLY A 25 0.15 -6.75 -8.50
N TYR A 26 -0.29 -7.96 -8.17
CA TYR A 26 -1.51 -8.19 -7.41
C TYR A 26 -1.45 -7.58 -6.01
N ALA A 27 -0.35 -7.77 -5.27
CA ALA A 27 -0.17 -7.20 -3.94
C ALA A 27 -0.20 -5.66 -3.98
N LEU A 28 0.46 -5.05 -4.96
CA LEU A 28 0.43 -3.60 -5.16
C LEU A 28 -0.99 -3.11 -5.45
N TRP A 29 -1.74 -3.82 -6.30
CA TRP A 29 -3.13 -3.50 -6.59
C TRP A 29 -4.02 -3.61 -5.35
N VAL A 30 -3.90 -4.69 -4.56
CA VAL A 30 -4.64 -4.87 -3.31
C VAL A 30 -4.33 -3.75 -2.32
N ILE A 31 -3.06 -3.47 -2.05
CA ILE A 31 -2.63 -2.39 -1.15
C ILE A 31 -3.18 -1.05 -1.63
N GLY A 32 -3.01 -0.73 -2.92
CA GLY A 32 -3.52 0.51 -3.51
C GLY A 32 -5.04 0.64 -3.37
N SER A 33 -5.77 -0.44 -3.65
CA SER A 33 -7.24 -0.47 -3.54
C SER A 33 -7.73 -0.30 -2.10
N ASP A 34 -7.04 -0.89 -1.12
CA ASP A 34 -7.39 -0.75 0.31
C ASP A 34 -7.20 0.70 0.79
N TYR A 35 -6.07 1.33 0.44
CA TYR A 35 -5.85 2.74 0.78
C TYR A 35 -6.81 3.68 0.06
N LEU A 36 -7.12 3.44 -1.21
CA LEU A 36 -8.12 4.21 -1.96
C LEU A 36 -9.50 4.07 -1.32
N GLY A 37 -9.91 2.87 -0.91
CA GLY A 37 -11.17 2.64 -0.22
C GLY A 37 -11.25 3.37 1.13
N ARG A 38 -10.17 3.37 1.92
CA ARG A 38 -10.10 4.14 3.18
C ARG A 38 -10.19 5.64 2.94
N LEU A 39 -9.53 6.17 1.92
CA LEU A 39 -9.60 7.59 1.57
C LEU A 39 -10.99 7.99 1.10
N GLN A 40 -11.63 7.16 0.29
CA GLN A 40 -13.02 7.36 -0.12
C GLN A 40 -13.96 7.36 1.08
N ALA A 41 -13.79 6.45 2.04
CA ALA A 41 -14.59 6.47 3.27
C ALA A 41 -14.43 7.77 4.06
N ILE A 42 -13.20 8.29 4.21
CA ILE A 42 -12.97 9.58 4.89
C ILE A 42 -13.57 10.76 4.08
N ASP A 43 -13.50 10.70 2.75
CA ASP A 43 -14.13 11.70 1.87
C ASP A 43 -15.66 11.69 2.03
N HIS A 44 -16.27 10.51 2.15
CA HIS A 44 -17.69 10.37 2.43
C HIS A 44 -18.07 10.93 3.82
N GLU A 45 -17.27 10.64 4.85
CA GLU A 45 -17.45 11.20 6.20
C GLU A 45 -17.41 12.74 6.17
N LEU A 46 -16.49 13.32 5.39
CA LEU A 46 -16.34 14.77 5.28
C LEU A 46 -17.49 15.44 4.52
N GLU A 47 -17.96 14.82 3.42
CA GLU A 47 -19.18 15.25 2.72
C GLU A 47 -20.42 15.17 3.63
N GLY A 48 -20.55 14.08 4.39
CA GLY A 48 -21.60 13.92 5.40
C GLY A 48 -21.55 15.02 6.46
N ALA A 49 -20.36 15.35 6.98
CA ALA A 49 -20.18 16.40 7.97
C ALA A 49 -20.65 17.78 7.46
N GLN A 50 -20.33 18.11 6.20
CA GLN A 50 -20.78 19.35 5.56
C GLN A 50 -22.31 19.37 5.39
N ALA A 51 -22.90 18.24 5.01
CA ALA A 51 -24.36 18.11 4.94
C ALA A 51 -25.00 18.34 6.32
N LEU A 52 -24.48 17.72 7.39
CA LEU A 52 -24.97 17.93 8.75
C LEU A 52 -24.86 19.41 9.19
N GLN A 53 -23.77 20.09 8.85
CA GLN A 53 -23.59 21.51 9.14
C GLN A 53 -24.64 22.38 8.45
N SER A 54 -24.94 22.12 7.17
CA SER A 54 -26.00 22.84 6.44
C SER A 54 -27.40 22.61 7.05
N MET A 55 -27.67 21.40 7.56
CA MET A 55 -28.91 21.09 8.28
C MET A 55 -29.03 21.81 9.63
N ALA A 56 -27.92 22.17 10.28
CA ALA A 56 -27.94 22.96 11.51
C ALA A 56 -28.51 24.37 11.26
N LEU A 57 -28.23 24.95 10.09
CA LEU A 57 -28.81 26.23 9.68
C LEU A 57 -30.34 26.13 9.49
N VAL A 58 -30.79 25.06 8.83
CA VAL A 58 -32.24 24.79 8.68
C VAL A 58 -32.90 24.62 10.06
N GLN A 59 -32.27 23.89 10.98
CA GLN A 59 -32.78 23.71 12.34
C GLN A 59 -32.93 25.05 13.07
N ARG A 60 -31.89 25.89 13.00
CA ARG A 60 -31.87 27.20 13.64
C ARG A 60 -33.03 28.06 13.17
N GLU A 61 -33.25 28.14 11.86
CA GLU A 61 -34.35 28.95 11.32
C GLU A 61 -35.73 28.38 11.70
N LEU A 62 -35.91 27.06 11.67
CA LEU A 62 -37.17 26.44 12.12
C LEU A 62 -37.47 26.72 13.60
N ILE A 63 -36.47 26.64 14.48
CA ILE A 63 -36.63 26.93 15.91
C ILE A 63 -36.92 28.41 16.14
N ALA A 64 -36.20 29.30 15.45
CA ALA A 64 -36.40 30.75 15.55
C ALA A 64 -37.81 31.15 15.09
N GLN A 65 -38.25 30.65 13.94
CA GLN A 65 -39.59 30.91 13.41
C GLN A 65 -40.69 30.35 14.33
N ARG A 66 -40.53 29.12 14.86
CA ARG A 66 -41.46 28.54 15.86
C ARG A 66 -41.59 29.42 17.09
N THR A 67 -40.48 29.96 17.58
CA THR A 67 -40.45 30.84 18.76
C THR A 67 -41.14 32.17 18.46
N LEU A 68 -40.87 32.78 17.30
CA LEU A 68 -41.53 34.00 16.84
C LEU A 68 -43.04 33.82 16.62
N LEU A 69 -43.47 32.66 16.11
CA LEU A 69 -44.89 32.32 16.00
C LEU A 69 -45.56 32.31 17.38
N ALA A 70 -44.94 31.67 18.37
CA ALA A 70 -45.48 31.63 19.73
C ALA A 70 -45.60 33.02 20.35
N ARG A 71 -44.61 33.90 20.08
CA ARG A 71 -44.64 35.31 20.47
C ARG A 71 -45.79 36.06 19.82
N TRP A 72 -45.91 35.95 18.50
CA TRP A 72 -46.96 36.61 17.71
C TRP A 72 -48.36 36.24 18.18
N LYS A 73 -48.64 34.94 18.30
CA LYS A 73 -49.93 34.43 18.78
C LYS A 73 -50.15 34.71 20.27
N GLY A 74 -49.08 35.02 21.00
CA GLY A 74 -49.08 35.37 22.42
C GLY A 74 -49.17 36.87 22.72
N THR A 75 -49.54 37.72 21.76
CA THR A 75 -49.73 39.20 21.82
C THR A 75 -48.54 40.08 21.40
N ASP A 76 -47.42 39.52 20.94
CA ASP A 76 -46.31 40.31 20.38
C ASP A 76 -46.49 40.52 18.87
N ASN A 77 -47.24 41.54 18.46
CA ASN A 77 -47.50 41.82 17.05
C ASN A 77 -46.22 42.16 16.25
N ALA A 78 -45.14 42.62 16.91
CA ALA A 78 -43.88 42.88 16.22
C ALA A 78 -43.20 41.57 15.76
N ALA A 79 -43.48 40.45 16.42
CA ALA A 79 -42.95 39.14 16.05
C ALA A 79 -43.46 38.63 14.69
N GLU A 80 -44.63 39.09 14.20
CA GLU A 80 -45.12 38.74 12.86
C GLU A 80 -44.18 39.25 11.75
N GLY A 81 -43.74 40.51 11.87
CA GLY A 81 -42.82 41.11 10.90
C GLY A 81 -41.47 40.41 10.90
N LEU A 82 -40.96 40.07 12.09
CA LEU A 82 -39.73 39.29 12.24
C LEU A 82 -39.87 37.87 11.68
N LEU A 83 -41.02 37.22 11.90
CA LEU A 83 -41.30 35.89 11.33
C LEU A 83 -41.25 35.93 9.80
N ARG A 84 -41.93 36.91 9.18
CA ARG A 84 -41.89 37.10 7.72
C ARG A 84 -40.50 37.38 7.18
N GLN A 85 -39.68 38.12 7.92
CA GLN A 85 -38.27 38.34 7.55
C GLN A 85 -37.46 37.04 7.56
N ARG A 86 -37.76 36.14 8.51
CA ARG A 86 -37.07 34.86 8.68
C ARG A 86 -37.51 33.79 7.69
N GLU A 87 -38.67 33.94 7.03
CA GLU A 87 -39.11 33.02 5.96
C GLU A 87 -38.06 32.91 4.85
N ALA A 88 -37.52 34.05 4.39
CA ALA A 88 -36.46 34.07 3.37
C ALA A 88 -35.15 33.41 3.85
N GLN A 89 -34.85 33.45 5.15
CA GLN A 89 -33.64 32.83 5.73
C GLN A 89 -33.77 31.31 5.78
N LEU A 90 -34.96 30.78 6.08
CA LEU A 90 -35.23 29.35 5.96
C LEU A 90 -35.08 28.89 4.51
N ASP A 91 -35.54 29.69 3.54
CA ASP A 91 -35.42 29.37 2.12
C ASP A 91 -33.96 29.27 1.69
N GLU A 92 -33.14 30.21 2.14
CA GLU A 92 -31.70 30.21 1.90
C GLU A 92 -31.02 29.00 2.57
N ALA A 93 -31.37 28.70 3.83
CA ALA A 93 -30.84 27.53 4.55
C ALA A 93 -31.20 26.21 3.85
N LEU A 94 -32.42 26.09 3.32
CA LEU A 94 -32.86 24.93 2.55
C LEU A 94 -32.10 24.81 1.22
N GLN A 95 -31.83 25.93 0.55
CA GLN A 95 -31.02 25.93 -0.68
C GLN A 95 -29.58 25.50 -0.40
N GLN A 96 -28.97 26.00 0.68
CA GLN A 96 -27.62 25.61 1.10
C GLN A 96 -27.55 24.12 1.46
N ALA A 97 -28.59 23.58 2.11
CA ALA A 97 -28.69 22.16 2.43
C ALA A 97 -28.94 21.26 1.20
N ALA A 98 -29.43 21.80 0.09
CA ALA A 98 -29.74 21.00 -1.09
C ALA A 98 -28.48 20.48 -1.80
N ALA A 99 -27.40 21.27 -1.85
CA ALA A 99 -26.21 20.91 -2.63
C ALA A 99 -25.49 19.66 -2.09
N PRO A 100 -25.19 19.52 -0.77
CA PRO A 100 -24.60 18.30 -0.23
C PRO A 100 -25.47 17.05 -0.44
N LEU A 101 -26.81 17.21 -0.47
CA LEU A 101 -27.76 16.11 -0.63
C LEU A 101 -27.90 15.58 -2.07
N GLN A 102 -27.34 16.30 -3.04
CA GLN A 102 -27.26 15.86 -4.44
C GLN A 102 -26.08 14.91 -4.69
N SER A 103 -25.15 14.78 -3.73
CA SER A 103 -24.04 13.83 -3.84
C SER A 103 -24.55 12.41 -4.09
N ALA A 104 -23.79 11.64 -4.88
CA ALA A 104 -24.10 10.24 -5.18
C ALA A 104 -24.07 9.35 -3.92
N LEU A 105 -23.42 9.83 -2.85
CA LEU A 105 -23.31 9.18 -1.55
C LEU A 105 -24.61 9.17 -0.77
N ILE A 106 -25.43 10.20 -0.97
CA ILE A 106 -26.68 10.37 -0.22
C ILE A 106 -27.75 9.49 -0.85
N GLY A 107 -28.32 8.59 -0.05
CA GLY A 107 -29.29 7.60 -0.48
C GLY A 107 -30.64 8.21 -0.87
N ALA A 108 -31.49 7.41 -1.51
CA ALA A 108 -32.83 7.83 -1.89
C ALA A 108 -33.67 8.27 -0.69
N GLN A 109 -33.54 7.57 0.45
CA GLN A 109 -34.29 7.85 1.66
C GLN A 109 -33.96 9.23 2.26
N ALA A 110 -32.68 9.63 2.26
CA ALA A 110 -32.31 10.98 2.71
C ALA A 110 -32.92 12.04 1.79
N ARG A 111 -32.90 11.82 0.47
CA ARG A 111 -33.53 12.74 -0.49
C ARG A 111 -35.05 12.82 -0.30
N GLU A 112 -35.72 11.71 0.03
CA GLU A 112 -37.15 11.69 0.36
C GLU A 112 -37.45 12.49 1.64
N HIS A 113 -36.67 12.32 2.71
CA HIS A 113 -36.83 13.12 3.93
C HIS A 113 -36.63 14.61 3.67
N PHE A 114 -35.67 14.98 2.82
CA PHE A 114 -35.44 16.37 2.43
C PHE A 114 -36.58 16.93 1.57
N GLN A 115 -37.13 16.16 0.63
CA GLN A 115 -38.29 16.55 -0.15
C GLN A 115 -39.53 16.74 0.73
N ALA A 116 -39.76 15.84 1.71
CA ALA A 116 -40.84 15.99 2.68
C ALA A 116 -40.68 17.29 3.49
N LEU A 117 -39.47 17.59 3.94
CA LEU A 117 -39.16 18.84 4.63
C LEU A 117 -39.43 20.08 3.77
N GLN A 118 -39.04 20.05 2.48
CA GLN A 118 -39.35 21.13 1.54
C GLN A 118 -40.85 21.29 1.28
N ALA A 119 -41.61 20.20 1.28
CA ALA A 119 -43.06 20.22 1.07
C ALA A 119 -43.81 20.92 2.22
N GLU A 120 -43.33 20.79 3.46
CA GLU A 120 -43.94 21.44 4.63
C GLU A 120 -43.69 22.96 4.67
N ARG A 121 -42.66 23.46 3.97
CA ARG A 121 -42.24 24.88 3.96
C ARG A 121 -43.39 25.86 3.77
N ALA A 122 -44.25 25.65 2.78
CA ALA A 122 -45.36 26.56 2.47
C ALA A 122 -46.37 26.64 3.63
N GLY A 123 -46.55 25.54 4.37
CA GLY A 123 -47.42 25.47 5.54
C GLY A 123 -46.91 26.19 6.78
N LEU A 124 -45.64 26.63 6.77
CA LEU A 124 -44.98 27.35 7.87
C LEU A 124 -44.94 28.87 7.68
N GLN A 125 -45.34 29.37 6.51
CA GLN A 125 -45.39 30.81 6.26
C GLN A 125 -46.43 31.50 7.16
N ALA A 126 -46.15 32.73 7.58
CA ALA A 126 -47.02 33.52 8.45
C ALA A 126 -48.45 33.63 7.90
N GLN A 127 -48.61 33.74 6.58
CA GLN A 127 -49.92 33.77 5.93
C GLN A 127 -50.71 32.47 6.11
N ALA A 128 -50.04 31.31 5.99
CA ALA A 128 -50.66 30.00 6.16
C ALA A 128 -50.96 29.68 7.63
N LEU A 129 -50.18 30.24 8.56
CA LEU A 129 -50.33 30.06 10.01
C LEU A 129 -51.28 31.07 10.66
N ALA A 130 -51.56 32.20 10.02
CA ALA A 130 -52.45 33.24 10.52
C ALA A 130 -53.82 32.71 11.01
N PRO A 131 -54.55 31.86 10.24
CA PRO A 131 -55.84 31.33 10.69
C PRO A 131 -55.74 30.12 11.63
N VAL A 132 -54.54 29.58 11.85
CA VAL A 132 -54.33 28.33 12.61
C VAL A 132 -54.16 28.65 14.10
N ALA A 133 -54.76 27.83 14.96
CA ALA A 133 -54.58 27.93 16.41
C ALA A 133 -53.12 27.64 16.80
N LEU A 134 -52.63 28.27 17.87
CA LEU A 134 -51.23 28.13 18.26
C LEU A 134 -50.78 26.66 18.46
N PRO A 135 -51.55 25.78 19.15
CA PRO A 135 -51.14 24.38 19.30
C PRO A 135 -50.92 23.66 17.97
N ASP A 136 -51.88 23.76 17.04
CA ASP A 136 -51.81 23.12 15.72
C ASP A 136 -50.70 23.74 14.86
N ALA A 137 -50.46 25.04 15.00
CA ALA A 137 -49.38 25.73 14.30
C ALA A 137 -47.99 25.29 14.81
N LEU A 138 -47.83 25.10 16.12
CA LEU A 138 -46.60 24.53 16.72
C LEU A 138 -46.39 23.07 16.30
N GLU A 139 -47.47 22.29 16.16
CA GLU A 139 -47.39 20.91 15.69
C GLU A 139 -46.81 20.80 14.28
N ARG A 140 -47.12 21.74 13.38
CA ARG A 140 -46.51 21.81 12.03
C ARG A 140 -44.99 22.00 12.08
N TYR A 141 -44.51 22.88 12.94
CA TYR A 141 -43.07 23.03 13.16
C TYR A 141 -42.45 21.76 13.76
N GLN A 142 -43.12 21.13 14.72
CA GLN A 142 -42.65 19.88 15.32
C GLN A 142 -42.51 18.77 14.27
N LYS A 143 -43.52 18.59 13.40
CA LYS A 143 -43.48 17.63 12.29
C LYS A 143 -42.31 17.91 11.36
N THR A 144 -42.08 19.17 11.02
CA THR A 144 -40.96 19.57 10.13
C THR A 144 -39.60 19.29 10.77
N LEU A 145 -39.45 19.58 12.07
CA LEU A 145 -38.24 19.27 12.83
C LEU A 145 -37.99 17.76 12.95
N LEU A 146 -39.04 16.92 12.98
CA LEU A 146 -38.90 15.47 12.94
C LEU A 146 -38.41 14.97 11.57
N HIS A 147 -38.88 15.55 10.45
CA HIS A 147 -38.33 15.26 9.13
C HIS A 147 -36.85 15.65 9.04
N LEU A 148 -36.46 16.77 9.64
CA LEU A 148 -35.06 17.20 9.70
C LEU A 148 -34.20 16.24 10.52
N LEU A 149 -34.72 15.73 11.65
CA LEU A 149 -34.04 14.73 12.47
C LEU A 149 -33.83 13.41 11.70
N ALA A 150 -34.87 12.92 11.03
CA ALA A 150 -34.79 11.71 10.21
C ALA A 150 -33.80 11.87 9.04
N LEU A 151 -33.82 13.04 8.38
CA LEU A 151 -32.84 13.39 7.36
C LEU A 151 -31.42 13.36 7.91
N ARG A 152 -31.20 13.93 9.10
CA ARG A 152 -29.89 13.96 9.76
C ARG A 152 -29.35 12.56 10.05
N GLU A 153 -30.19 11.71 10.63
CA GLU A 153 -29.85 10.31 10.95
C GLU A 153 -29.52 9.52 9.68
N GLN A 154 -30.33 9.70 8.63
CA GLN A 154 -30.09 9.04 7.35
C GLN A 154 -28.78 9.50 6.70
N VAL A 155 -28.48 10.81 6.73
CA VAL A 155 -27.20 11.31 6.20
C VAL A 155 -26.01 10.81 7.01
N ALA A 156 -26.11 10.75 8.33
CA ALA A 156 -25.07 10.16 9.17
C ALA A 156 -24.86 8.66 8.86
N THR A 157 -25.93 7.95 8.50
CA THR A 157 -25.88 6.54 8.08
C THR A 157 -25.25 6.39 6.69
N ASP A 158 -25.75 7.12 5.69
CA ASP A 158 -25.33 7.03 4.29
C ASP A 158 -23.85 7.43 4.09
N SER A 159 -23.39 8.42 4.85
CA SER A 159 -21.99 8.88 4.82
C SER A 159 -21.02 7.99 5.59
N GLY A 160 -21.52 6.98 6.33
CA GLY A 160 -20.70 6.12 7.17
C GLY A 160 -20.22 6.76 8.47
N LEU A 161 -20.65 7.99 8.79
CA LEU A 161 -20.28 8.71 10.01
C LEU A 161 -20.60 7.94 11.30
N ILE A 162 -21.69 7.15 11.30
CA ILE A 162 -22.08 6.30 12.45
C ILE A 162 -21.07 5.17 12.69
N LEU A 163 -20.35 4.75 11.65
CA LEU A 163 -19.41 3.63 11.67
C LEU A 163 -17.94 4.08 11.85
N ASP A 164 -17.69 5.34 12.23
CA ASP A 164 -16.32 5.85 12.37
C ASP A 164 -15.55 4.99 13.39
N PRO A 165 -14.47 4.30 12.98
CA PRO A 165 -13.73 3.40 13.85
C PRO A 165 -12.95 4.13 14.96
N ARG A 166 -12.83 5.46 14.89
CA ARG A 166 -12.09 6.27 15.86
C ARG A 166 -13.04 6.86 16.89
N LEU A 167 -12.78 6.54 18.16
CA LEU A 167 -13.59 7.00 19.28
C LEU A 167 -13.72 8.54 19.37
N ALA A 168 -12.64 9.28 19.10
CA ALA A 168 -12.66 10.74 19.22
C ALA A 168 -13.64 11.41 18.24
N THR A 169 -13.61 11.01 16.97
CA THR A 169 -14.50 11.52 15.94
C THR A 169 -15.91 10.96 16.09
N TYR A 170 -16.07 9.70 16.49
CA TYR A 170 -17.37 9.15 16.89
C TYR A 170 -18.06 9.99 17.98
N LEU A 171 -17.35 10.34 19.06
CA LEU A 171 -17.92 11.13 20.16
C LEU A 171 -18.35 12.54 19.72
N MET A 172 -17.58 13.17 18.82
CA MET A 172 -17.94 14.47 18.24
C MET A 172 -19.14 14.34 17.29
N MET A 173 -19.17 13.32 16.44
CA MET A 173 -20.30 12.99 15.57
C MET A 173 -21.58 12.78 16.39
N GLU A 174 -21.51 12.10 17.54
CA GLU A 174 -22.64 11.92 18.45
C GLU A 174 -23.19 13.27 18.96
N GLN A 175 -22.31 14.23 19.26
CA GLN A 175 -22.74 15.58 19.66
C GLN A 175 -23.50 16.29 18.53
N LEU A 176 -22.97 16.21 17.31
CA LEU A 176 -23.50 16.91 16.13
C LEU A 176 -24.80 16.27 15.61
N THR A 177 -24.92 14.95 15.75
CA THR A 177 -26.06 14.19 15.21
C THR A 177 -27.23 14.15 16.20
N TYR A 178 -26.95 14.01 17.50
CA TYR A 178 -27.98 13.73 18.51
C TYR A 178 -28.04 14.75 19.64
N ILE A 179 -26.94 14.98 20.36
CA ILE A 179 -27.00 15.69 21.65
C ILE A 179 -27.30 17.19 21.46
N LEU A 180 -26.47 17.92 20.71
CA LEU A 180 -26.63 19.36 20.53
C LEU A 180 -27.92 19.74 19.77
N PRO A 181 -28.30 19.04 18.69
CA PRO A 181 -29.58 19.31 18.04
C PRO A 181 -30.79 19.15 18.96
N ARG A 182 -30.83 18.07 19.75
CA ARG A 182 -31.93 17.83 20.70
C ARG A 182 -31.97 18.90 21.78
N LEU A 183 -30.81 19.31 22.26
CA LEU A 183 -30.68 20.34 23.29
C LEU A 183 -31.21 21.70 22.78
N LEU A 184 -30.82 22.12 21.57
CA LEU A 184 -31.34 23.33 20.93
C LEU A 184 -32.86 23.25 20.72
N GLU A 185 -33.37 22.10 20.28
CA GLU A 185 -34.80 21.87 20.13
C GLU A 185 -35.55 22.09 21.46
N GLN A 186 -35.05 21.50 22.55
CA GLN A 186 -35.69 21.56 23.85
C GLN A 186 -35.68 22.98 24.43
N LEU A 187 -34.59 23.73 24.22
CA LEU A 187 -34.54 25.15 24.56
C LEU A 187 -35.58 25.94 23.77
N GLY A 188 -35.69 25.68 22.47
CA GLY A 188 -36.72 26.30 21.64
C GLY A 188 -38.15 25.94 22.08
N THR A 189 -38.38 24.72 22.54
CA THR A 189 -39.70 24.28 23.03
C THR A 189 -40.02 24.95 24.37
N PHE A 190 -39.04 25.05 25.26
CA PHE A 190 -39.14 25.83 26.49
C PHE A 190 -39.47 27.30 26.18
N ALA A 191 -38.79 27.91 25.20
CA ALA A 191 -39.02 29.30 24.80
C ALA A 191 -40.44 29.52 24.25
N ALA A 192 -40.88 28.67 23.31
CA ALA A 192 -42.19 28.77 22.69
C ALA A 192 -43.35 28.57 23.70
N GLN A 193 -43.21 27.60 24.62
CA GLN A 193 -44.25 27.32 25.62
C GLN A 193 -44.20 28.28 26.83
N GLY A 194 -43.00 28.79 27.16
CA GLY A 194 -42.79 29.69 28.29
C GLY A 194 -43.25 31.12 28.04
N HIS A 195 -43.16 31.61 26.81
CA HIS A 195 -43.43 33.01 26.47
C HIS A 195 -44.82 33.48 26.92
N GLY A 196 -45.87 32.66 26.69
CA GLY A 196 -47.23 33.01 27.07
C GLY A 196 -47.41 33.29 28.57
N ALA A 197 -46.73 32.50 29.42
CA ALA A 197 -46.78 32.69 30.87
C ALA A 197 -46.06 33.97 31.34
N VAL A 198 -44.99 34.35 30.64
CA VAL A 198 -44.23 35.59 30.90
C VAL A 198 -45.05 36.81 30.48
N VAL A 199 -45.72 36.76 29.32
CA VAL A 199 -46.62 37.83 28.88
C VAL A 199 -47.78 38.02 29.84
N SER A 200 -48.42 36.93 30.29
CA SER A 200 -49.50 37.01 31.27
C SER A 200 -49.02 37.31 32.70
N GLN A 201 -47.69 37.33 32.94
CA GLN A 201 -47.05 37.50 34.25
C GLN A 201 -47.61 36.57 35.35
N HIS A 202 -48.16 35.44 34.95
CA HIS A 202 -48.83 34.47 35.81
C HIS A 202 -48.85 33.11 35.14
N PHE A 203 -48.87 32.07 35.96
CA PHE A 203 -49.09 30.71 35.48
C PHE A 203 -50.53 30.26 35.68
N THR A 204 -51.03 29.51 34.71
CA THR A 204 -52.11 28.54 34.97
C THR A 204 -51.52 27.30 35.63
N LEU A 205 -52.34 26.48 36.28
CA LEU A 205 -51.87 25.23 36.89
C LEU A 205 -51.24 24.30 35.84
N GLN A 206 -51.84 24.21 34.66
CA GLN A 206 -51.32 23.41 33.54
C GLN A 206 -50.01 23.96 32.99
N SER A 207 -49.92 25.27 32.71
CA SER A 207 -48.71 25.87 32.15
C SER A 207 -47.54 25.84 33.15
N ARG A 208 -47.80 25.98 34.45
CA ARG A 208 -46.76 25.85 35.48
C ARG A 208 -46.13 24.46 35.47
N VAL A 209 -46.96 23.41 35.41
CA VAL A 209 -46.47 22.02 35.38
C VAL A 209 -45.67 21.77 34.11
N LEU A 210 -46.19 22.13 32.95
CA LEU A 210 -45.53 21.94 31.66
C LEU A 210 -44.17 22.65 31.60
N ILE A 211 -44.11 23.95 31.94
CA ILE A 211 -42.88 24.74 31.83
C ILE A 211 -41.83 24.26 32.85
N ARG A 212 -42.27 23.81 34.04
CA ARG A 212 -41.36 23.24 35.05
C ARG A 212 -40.80 21.88 34.61
N ASP A 213 -41.60 21.08 33.89
CA ASP A 213 -41.13 19.85 33.28
C ASP A 213 -40.09 20.11 32.18
N LEU A 214 -40.35 21.08 31.30
CA LEU A 214 -39.38 21.51 30.27
C LEU A 214 -38.08 22.04 30.90
N ARG A 215 -38.16 22.85 31.97
CA ARG A 215 -36.97 23.30 32.71
C ARG A 215 -36.18 22.14 33.29
N ARG A 216 -36.85 21.12 33.83
CA ARG A 216 -36.19 19.91 34.33
C ARG A 216 -35.51 19.14 33.20
N GLY A 217 -36.15 19.03 32.04
CA GLY A 217 -35.55 18.45 30.83
C GLY A 217 -34.27 19.18 30.40
N LEU A 218 -34.25 20.51 30.46
CA LEU A 218 -33.04 21.30 30.16
C LEU A 218 -31.88 21.01 31.12
N ASP A 219 -32.17 20.81 32.41
CA ASP A 219 -31.18 20.45 33.42
C ASP A 219 -30.63 19.02 33.20
N GLU A 220 -31.50 18.09 32.79
CA GLU A 220 -31.07 16.76 32.36
C GLU A 220 -30.15 16.82 31.13
N GLN A 221 -30.44 17.67 30.13
CA GLN A 221 -29.53 17.86 28.99
C GLN A 221 -28.21 18.50 29.40
N ARG A 222 -28.24 19.47 30.31
CA ARG A 222 -27.03 20.08 30.86
C ARG A 222 -26.14 19.01 31.50
N ALA A 223 -26.72 18.09 32.28
CA ALA A 223 -25.99 16.97 32.86
C ALA A 223 -25.40 16.03 31.79
N GLN A 224 -26.12 15.75 30.70
CA GLN A 224 -25.58 14.98 29.56
C GLN A 224 -24.42 15.72 28.88
N LEU A 225 -24.49 17.04 28.75
CA LEU A 225 -23.43 17.85 28.17
C LEU A 225 -22.14 17.81 29.01
N ILE A 226 -22.26 17.84 30.34
CA ILE A 226 -21.13 17.63 31.27
C ILE A 226 -20.51 16.24 31.08
N LYS A 227 -21.34 15.21 30.94
CA LYS A 227 -20.86 13.85 30.68
C LYS A 227 -20.14 13.75 29.32
N ALA A 228 -20.67 14.39 28.29
CA ALA A 228 -20.04 14.47 26.98
C ALA A 228 -18.67 15.18 27.05
N GLN A 229 -18.60 16.33 27.73
CA GLN A 229 -17.36 17.09 27.94
C GLN A 229 -16.31 16.25 28.65
N SER A 230 -16.66 15.61 29.77
CA SER A 230 -15.72 14.77 30.54
C SER A 230 -15.27 13.52 29.78
N THR A 231 -16.15 12.92 28.98
CA THR A 231 -15.80 11.78 28.12
C THR A 231 -14.84 12.22 27.01
N LEU A 232 -15.13 13.32 26.30
CA LEU A 232 -14.25 13.88 25.29
C LEU A 232 -12.89 14.31 25.87
N GLN A 233 -12.87 14.85 27.10
CA GLN A 233 -11.63 15.22 27.78
C GLN A 233 -10.73 14.02 28.08
N ARG A 234 -11.32 12.87 28.42
CA ARG A 234 -10.58 11.64 28.70
C ARG A 234 -10.13 10.93 27.43
N GLU A 235 -11.04 10.75 26.47
CA GLU A 235 -10.82 9.92 25.29
C GLU A 235 -10.20 10.68 24.10
N ALA A 236 -10.41 12.01 24.04
CA ALA A 236 -9.98 12.87 22.94
C ALA A 236 -9.30 14.18 23.41
N PRO A 237 -8.24 14.12 24.24
CA PRO A 237 -7.62 15.30 24.83
C PRO A 237 -7.04 16.28 23.81
N GLN A 238 -6.68 15.81 22.60
CA GLN A 238 -6.20 16.67 21.52
C GLN A 238 -7.33 17.55 20.95
N ALA A 239 -8.52 16.98 20.72
CA ALA A 239 -9.68 17.72 20.24
C ALA A 239 -10.16 18.72 21.32
N MET A 240 -10.10 18.33 22.59
CA MET A 240 -10.49 19.20 23.70
C MET A 240 -9.66 20.47 23.87
N ARG A 241 -8.46 20.57 23.26
CA ARG A 241 -7.70 21.82 23.28
C ARG A 241 -8.46 22.98 22.63
N GLN A 242 -9.24 22.70 21.59
CA GLN A 242 -10.07 23.70 20.91
C GLN A 242 -11.50 23.75 21.46
N LEU A 243 -11.99 22.65 22.04
CA LEU A 243 -13.37 22.55 22.51
C LEU A 243 -13.58 22.95 23.98
N ALA A 244 -12.54 23.00 24.81
CA ALA A 244 -12.68 23.33 26.23
C ALA A 244 -13.41 24.65 26.49
N GLY A 245 -12.97 25.74 25.83
CA GLY A 245 -13.61 27.06 25.96
C GLY A 245 -15.08 27.07 25.52
N PRO A 246 -15.42 26.58 24.32
CA PRO A 246 -16.82 26.47 23.88
C PRO A 246 -17.71 25.64 24.83
N PHE A 247 -17.20 24.53 25.38
CA PHE A 247 -17.95 23.75 26.36
C PHE A 247 -18.16 24.53 27.67
N GLU A 248 -17.12 25.17 28.19
CA GLU A 248 -17.21 26.01 29.40
C GLU A 248 -18.21 27.14 29.23
N ALA A 249 -18.20 27.83 28.08
CA ALA A 249 -19.12 28.91 27.78
C ALA A 249 -20.59 28.43 27.69
N ALA A 250 -20.82 27.28 27.04
CA ALA A 250 -22.14 26.67 26.97
C ALA A 250 -22.67 26.22 28.35
N LEU A 251 -21.83 25.59 29.16
CA LEU A 251 -22.21 25.12 30.50
C LEU A 251 -22.46 26.28 31.47
N ALA A 252 -21.62 27.32 31.45
CA ALA A 252 -21.81 28.53 32.24
C ALA A 252 -23.09 29.28 31.82
N GLY A 253 -23.34 29.37 30.51
CA GLY A 253 -24.59 29.93 29.97
C GLY A 253 -25.82 29.17 30.47
N PHE A 254 -25.74 27.84 30.52
CA PHE A 254 -26.80 26.98 31.06
C PHE A 254 -27.05 27.24 32.55
N ASP A 255 -25.99 27.30 33.37
CA ASP A 255 -26.10 27.58 34.80
C ASP A 255 -26.76 28.92 35.07
N GLN A 256 -26.30 29.94 34.34
CA GLN A 256 -26.85 31.27 34.43
C GLN A 256 -28.34 31.28 34.02
N PHE A 257 -28.67 30.65 32.89
CA PHE A 257 -30.04 30.59 32.39
C PHE A 257 -30.98 29.91 33.39
N LEU A 258 -30.65 28.70 33.86
CA LEU A 258 -31.50 27.95 34.78
C LEU A 258 -31.70 28.69 36.10
N ALA A 259 -30.63 29.23 36.70
CA ALA A 259 -30.72 29.98 37.95
C ALA A 259 -31.57 31.26 37.82
N GLN A 260 -31.43 31.97 36.70
CA GLN A 260 -32.19 33.18 36.42
C GLN A 260 -33.67 32.89 36.13
N ILE A 261 -33.97 31.81 35.40
CA ILE A 261 -35.34 31.33 35.17
C ILE A 261 -36.00 30.89 36.46
N ASP A 262 -35.30 30.12 37.31
CA ASP A 262 -35.85 29.67 38.60
C ASP A 262 -36.23 30.86 39.50
N ARG A 263 -35.30 31.81 39.66
CA ARG A 263 -35.50 32.99 40.49
C ARG A 263 -36.63 33.89 39.99
N ASP A 264 -36.58 34.31 38.73
CA ASP A 264 -37.41 35.42 38.25
C ASP A 264 -38.75 34.95 37.68
N MET A 265 -38.82 33.69 37.21
CA MET A 265 -40.03 33.11 36.64
C MET A 265 -40.84 32.31 37.67
N PHE A 266 -40.20 31.50 38.52
CA PHE A 266 -40.91 30.55 39.40
C PHE A 266 -40.96 30.93 40.88
N GLU A 267 -39.89 31.53 41.42
CA GLU A 267 -39.76 31.87 42.84
C GLU A 267 -40.31 33.27 43.17
N ALA A 268 -40.12 34.25 42.28
CA ALA A 268 -40.66 35.58 42.44
C ALA A 268 -42.20 35.57 42.46
N SER A 269 -42.78 36.28 43.44
CA SER A 269 -44.24 36.46 43.56
C SER A 269 -44.56 37.93 43.79
N PRO A 270 -45.10 38.65 42.78
CA PRO A 270 -45.46 38.19 41.43
C PRO A 270 -44.22 37.88 40.56
N MET A 271 -44.44 37.22 39.41
CA MET A 271 -43.39 36.91 38.44
C MET A 271 -42.63 38.20 38.05
N ALA A 272 -41.30 38.18 38.21
CA ALA A 272 -40.45 39.36 37.98
C ALA A 272 -39.87 39.43 36.56
N LEU A 273 -39.92 38.31 35.83
CA LEU A 273 -39.36 38.18 34.49
C LEU A 273 -40.21 38.92 33.45
N THR A 274 -39.61 39.83 32.68
CA THR A 274 -40.31 40.49 31.54
C THR A 274 -40.16 39.69 30.24
N PRO A 275 -41.06 39.86 29.25
CA PRO A 275 -40.93 39.21 27.94
C PRO A 275 -39.59 39.49 27.25
N GLU A 276 -39.11 40.73 27.31
CA GLU A 276 -37.83 41.13 26.70
C GLU A 276 -36.66 40.45 27.37
N GLN A 277 -36.66 40.39 28.71
CA GLN A 277 -35.61 39.70 29.48
C GLN A 277 -35.64 38.19 29.22
N PHE A 278 -36.83 37.59 29.09
CA PHE A 278 -36.97 36.17 28.76
C PHE A 278 -36.37 35.87 27.39
N VAL A 279 -36.72 36.65 26.36
CA VAL A 279 -36.17 36.50 25.00
C VAL A 279 -34.65 36.66 25.02
N GLN A 280 -34.12 37.70 25.66
CA GLN A 280 -32.67 37.92 25.75
C GLN A 280 -31.93 36.76 26.42
N ARG A 281 -32.50 36.16 27.48
CA ARG A 281 -31.89 35.01 28.18
C ARG A 281 -31.89 33.75 27.31
N VAL A 282 -32.99 33.49 26.59
CA VAL A 282 -33.08 32.37 25.65
C VAL A 282 -32.06 32.54 24.52
N GLU A 283 -32.03 33.72 23.88
CA GLU A 283 -31.10 34.02 22.79
C GLU A 283 -29.63 33.93 23.23
N ALA A 284 -29.33 34.39 24.45
CA ALA A 284 -27.97 34.29 25.01
C ALA A 284 -27.52 32.82 25.18
N LEU A 285 -28.38 31.96 25.74
CA LEU A 285 -28.06 30.53 25.88
C LEU A 285 -27.98 29.85 24.50
N GLU A 286 -28.93 30.14 23.61
CA GLU A 286 -28.95 29.61 22.24
C GLU A 286 -27.64 29.95 21.50
N ALA A 287 -27.16 31.19 21.61
CA ALA A 287 -25.90 31.62 21.00
C ALA A 287 -24.69 30.84 21.53
N GLN A 288 -24.63 30.55 22.84
CA GLN A 288 -23.53 29.75 23.41
C GLN A 288 -23.57 28.30 22.92
N LEU A 289 -24.76 27.73 22.78
CA LEU A 289 -24.94 26.37 22.28
C LEU A 289 -24.63 26.24 20.79
N GLN A 290 -25.02 27.24 20.00
CA GLN A 290 -24.63 27.33 18.58
C GLN A 290 -23.12 27.52 18.43
N GLY A 291 -22.50 28.34 19.30
CA GLY A 291 -21.05 28.49 19.35
C GLY A 291 -20.32 27.17 19.64
N LEU A 292 -20.82 26.39 20.60
CA LEU A 292 -20.32 25.05 20.86
C LEU A 292 -20.54 24.11 19.67
N GLN A 293 -21.73 24.10 19.08
CA GLN A 293 -22.03 23.26 17.91
C GLN A 293 -21.10 23.56 16.74
N GLN A 294 -20.87 24.83 16.44
CA GLN A 294 -19.94 25.26 15.39
C GLN A 294 -18.50 24.84 15.70
N ALA A 295 -18.03 25.03 16.94
CA ALA A 295 -16.70 24.60 17.34
C ALA A 295 -16.51 23.07 17.22
N VAL A 296 -17.54 22.29 17.56
CA VAL A 296 -17.52 20.82 17.39
C VAL A 296 -17.48 20.46 15.90
N TYR A 297 -18.22 21.14 15.03
CA TYR A 297 -18.12 20.95 13.57
C TYR A 297 -16.71 21.23 13.05
N ASP A 298 -16.13 22.38 13.43
CA ASP A 298 -14.81 22.79 12.96
C ASP A 298 -13.71 21.84 13.42
N GLN A 299 -13.77 21.40 14.69
CA GLN A 299 -12.83 20.42 15.23
C GLN A 299 -13.02 19.03 14.61
N PHE A 300 -14.27 18.62 14.36
CA PHE A 300 -14.59 17.35 13.70
C PHE A 300 -14.03 17.31 12.26
N ALA A 301 -14.32 18.35 11.46
CA ALA A 301 -13.80 18.48 10.09
C ALA A 301 -12.27 18.54 10.07
N THR A 302 -11.66 19.27 11.01
CA THR A 302 -10.19 19.33 11.16
C THR A 302 -9.60 17.95 11.46
N SER A 303 -10.22 17.19 12.36
CA SER A 303 -9.79 15.83 12.68
C SER A 303 -9.87 14.93 11.44
N LEU A 304 -10.99 14.93 10.72
CA LEU A 304 -11.15 14.15 9.48
C LEU A 304 -10.10 14.53 8.43
N GLY A 305 -9.85 15.82 8.20
CA GLY A 305 -8.81 16.30 7.29
C GLY A 305 -7.40 15.84 7.67
N GLN A 306 -7.05 15.87 8.96
CA GLN A 306 -5.78 15.34 9.44
C GLN A 306 -5.65 13.83 9.22
N HIS A 307 -6.72 13.08 9.46
CA HIS A 307 -6.73 11.65 9.24
C HIS A 307 -6.60 11.29 7.76
N ARG A 308 -7.29 12.03 6.88
CA ARG A 308 -7.14 11.92 5.43
C ARG A 308 -5.70 12.15 5.00
N GLN A 309 -5.07 13.23 5.49
CA GLN A 309 -3.70 13.57 5.15
C GLN A 309 -2.70 12.52 5.65
N ARG A 310 -2.89 11.99 6.87
CA ARG A 310 -2.08 10.89 7.39
C ARG A 310 -2.26 9.63 6.54
N ALA A 311 -3.49 9.27 6.18
CA ALA A 311 -3.75 8.12 5.32
C ALA A 311 -3.07 8.24 3.94
N LEU A 312 -3.07 9.44 3.34
CA LEU A 312 -2.35 9.72 2.10
C LEU A 312 -0.83 9.57 2.26
N LEU A 313 -0.25 10.16 3.31
CA LEU A 313 1.19 10.06 3.56
C LEU A 313 1.60 8.60 3.78
N THR A 314 0.88 7.87 4.61
CA THR A 314 1.13 6.44 4.85
C THR A 314 0.95 5.61 3.57
N MET A 315 -0.05 5.92 2.73
CA MET A 315 -0.21 5.29 1.42
C MET A 315 1.02 5.51 0.54
N VAL A 316 1.50 6.75 0.42
CA VAL A 316 2.69 7.10 -0.38
C VAL A 316 3.94 6.43 0.17
N GLU A 317 4.13 6.41 1.48
CA GLU A 317 5.27 5.76 2.15
C GLU A 317 5.26 4.25 1.90
N VAL A 318 4.12 3.57 2.11
CA VAL A 318 4.00 2.12 1.95
C VAL A 318 4.15 1.70 0.49
N ILE A 319 3.47 2.39 -0.43
CA ILE A 319 3.60 2.11 -1.87
C ILE A 319 5.02 2.42 -2.35
N GLY A 320 5.60 3.55 -1.93
CA GLY A 320 6.96 3.93 -2.27
C GLY A 320 8.00 2.91 -1.79
N ALA A 321 7.89 2.45 -0.54
CA ALA A 321 8.75 1.41 0.01
C ALA A 321 8.57 0.07 -0.73
N PHE A 322 7.32 -0.31 -1.03
CA PHE A 322 7.01 -1.54 -1.78
C PHE A 322 7.62 -1.51 -3.19
N VAL A 323 7.46 -0.40 -3.92
CA VAL A 323 8.02 -0.21 -5.26
C VAL A 323 9.54 -0.24 -5.21
N LEU A 324 10.16 0.44 -4.24
CA LEU A 324 11.62 0.45 -4.07
C LEU A 324 12.18 -0.97 -3.83
N LEU A 325 11.58 -1.72 -2.91
CA LEU A 325 11.98 -3.10 -2.62
C LEU A 325 11.78 -4.03 -3.83
N THR A 326 10.69 -3.83 -4.58
CA THR A 326 10.40 -4.56 -5.81
C THR A 326 11.46 -4.30 -6.88
N LEU A 327 11.84 -3.03 -7.08
CA LEU A 327 12.89 -2.64 -8.02
C LEU A 327 14.26 -3.20 -7.62
N LEU A 328 14.58 -3.19 -6.32
CA LEU A 328 15.83 -3.77 -5.81
C LEU A 328 15.86 -5.29 -6.03
N ALA A 329 14.77 -6.00 -5.74
CA ALA A 329 14.66 -7.43 -5.99
C ALA A 329 14.80 -7.76 -7.48
N LEU A 330 14.15 -6.97 -8.35
CA LEU A 330 14.28 -7.12 -9.80
C LEU A 330 15.70 -6.84 -10.28
N TYR A 331 16.35 -5.80 -9.76
CA TYR A 331 17.74 -5.48 -10.07
C TYR A 331 18.68 -6.64 -9.72
N VAL A 332 18.54 -7.23 -8.52
CA VAL A 332 19.32 -8.40 -8.10
C VAL A 332 19.05 -9.59 -9.02
N LEU A 333 17.79 -9.86 -9.38
CA LEU A 333 17.43 -10.93 -10.31
C LEU A 333 18.06 -10.74 -11.69
N LEU A 334 18.08 -9.50 -12.21
CA LEU A 334 18.71 -9.16 -13.48
C LEU A 334 20.24 -9.34 -13.43
N CYS A 335 20.89 -8.87 -12.35
CA CYS A 335 22.32 -9.07 -12.13
C CYS A 335 22.68 -10.56 -12.05
N LEU A 336 21.90 -11.36 -11.31
CA LEU A 336 22.11 -12.80 -11.21
C LEU A 336 21.97 -13.49 -12.57
N ASN A 337 20.94 -13.13 -13.35
CA ASN A 337 20.73 -13.68 -14.69
C ASN A 337 21.88 -13.31 -15.65
N ALA A 338 22.34 -12.06 -15.62
CA ALA A 338 23.47 -11.63 -16.43
C ALA A 338 24.76 -12.38 -16.06
N SER A 339 25.02 -12.56 -14.76
CA SER A 339 26.17 -13.32 -14.25
C SER A 339 26.15 -14.78 -14.74
N ILE A 340 25.03 -15.48 -14.53
CA ILE A 340 24.90 -16.89 -14.91
C ILE A 340 25.03 -17.05 -16.43
N ARG A 341 24.35 -16.23 -17.24
CA ARG A 341 24.45 -16.30 -18.71
C ARG A 341 25.89 -16.12 -19.19
N ARG A 342 26.63 -15.17 -18.62
CA ARG A 342 28.02 -14.90 -18.99
C ARG A 342 28.93 -16.08 -18.62
N SER A 343 28.82 -16.60 -17.40
CA SER A 343 29.63 -17.73 -16.93
C SER A 343 29.33 -19.01 -17.70
N THR A 344 28.07 -19.33 -17.97
CA THR A 344 27.71 -20.52 -18.76
C THR A 344 28.17 -20.42 -20.21
N ALA A 345 28.10 -19.23 -20.84
CA ALA A 345 28.58 -19.05 -22.21
C ALA A 345 30.08 -19.34 -22.33
N GLY A 346 30.90 -18.86 -21.39
CA GLY A 346 32.34 -19.14 -21.39
C GLY A 346 32.68 -20.62 -21.18
N ILE A 347 31.90 -21.35 -20.38
CA ILE A 347 32.07 -22.80 -20.21
C ILE A 347 31.72 -23.55 -21.51
N ILE A 348 30.62 -23.16 -22.18
CA ILE A 348 30.21 -23.78 -23.46
C ILE A 348 31.26 -23.54 -24.54
N GLU A 349 31.73 -22.30 -24.69
CA GLU A 349 32.76 -21.93 -25.67
C GLU A 349 34.07 -22.73 -25.47
N ALA A 350 34.49 -22.91 -24.22
CA ALA A 350 35.66 -23.70 -23.91
C ALA A 350 35.46 -25.20 -24.21
N ALA A 351 34.28 -25.74 -23.93
CA ALA A 351 33.94 -27.11 -24.26
C ALA A 351 33.90 -27.35 -25.79
N GLU A 352 33.35 -26.42 -26.56
CA GLU A 352 33.35 -26.45 -28.03
C GLU A 352 34.78 -26.37 -28.58
N SER A 353 35.62 -25.49 -28.03
CA SER A 353 37.03 -25.37 -28.44
C SER A 353 37.83 -26.63 -28.13
N LEU A 354 37.58 -27.28 -26.99
CA LEU A 354 38.18 -28.56 -26.64
C LEU A 354 37.79 -29.68 -27.61
N ARG A 355 36.51 -29.72 -28.00
CA ARG A 355 36.01 -30.67 -29.01
C ARG A 355 36.74 -30.50 -30.34
N ASP A 356 37.03 -29.25 -30.71
CA ASP A 356 37.69 -28.92 -31.98
C ASP A 356 39.23 -29.02 -31.87
N GLY A 357 39.76 -29.43 -30.72
CA GLY A 357 41.18 -29.67 -30.48
C GLY A 357 42.00 -28.41 -30.13
N ASP A 358 41.37 -27.26 -29.92
CA ASP A 358 42.06 -26.04 -29.51
C ASP A 358 42.20 -25.96 -27.98
N LEU A 359 43.38 -26.34 -27.47
CA LEU A 359 43.75 -26.28 -26.05
C LEU A 359 44.34 -24.93 -25.62
N ARG A 360 44.19 -23.87 -26.43
CA ARG A 360 44.65 -22.51 -26.09
C ARG A 360 43.58 -21.69 -25.39
N VAL A 361 42.32 -22.13 -25.42
CA VAL A 361 41.21 -21.42 -24.79
C VAL A 361 41.28 -21.51 -23.27
N ARG A 362 41.06 -20.38 -22.59
CA ARG A 362 41.08 -20.26 -21.14
C ARG A 362 39.78 -19.64 -20.67
N MET A 363 39.08 -20.32 -19.76
CA MET A 363 37.85 -19.79 -19.15
C MET A 363 38.20 -18.68 -18.15
N GLN A 364 37.58 -17.51 -18.31
CA GLN A 364 37.74 -16.42 -17.35
C GLN A 364 36.92 -16.72 -16.09
N VAL A 365 37.63 -17.00 -14.99
CA VAL A 365 37.01 -17.28 -13.68
C VAL A 365 36.61 -15.95 -13.02
N HIS A 366 35.31 -15.75 -12.81
CA HIS A 366 34.75 -14.59 -12.11
C HIS A 366 33.91 -15.08 -10.93
N GLY A 367 34.10 -14.48 -9.75
CA GLY A 367 33.36 -14.85 -8.53
C GLY A 367 33.93 -16.07 -7.81
N ALA A 368 33.14 -16.61 -6.87
CA ALA A 368 33.49 -17.75 -6.02
C ALA A 368 32.31 -18.73 -5.88
N ASP A 369 31.43 -18.77 -6.88
CA ASP A 369 30.27 -19.66 -6.93
C ASP A 369 30.62 -21.02 -7.58
N ASP A 370 29.61 -21.89 -7.70
CA ASP A 370 29.77 -23.22 -8.30
C ASP A 370 30.25 -23.14 -9.76
N LEU A 371 29.85 -22.10 -10.51
CA LEU A 371 30.27 -21.91 -11.90
C LEU A 371 31.76 -21.51 -11.99
N ALA A 372 32.24 -20.68 -11.07
CA ALA A 372 33.66 -20.35 -10.95
C ALA A 372 34.49 -21.61 -10.65
N SER A 373 34.00 -22.47 -9.74
CA SER A 373 34.64 -23.73 -9.37
C SER A 373 34.73 -24.69 -10.56
N ILE A 374 33.65 -24.81 -11.36
CA ILE A 374 33.63 -25.62 -12.58
C ILE A 374 34.64 -25.07 -13.60
N ALA A 375 34.63 -23.76 -13.87
CA ALA A 375 35.56 -23.13 -14.80
C ALA A 375 37.03 -23.35 -14.39
N GLN A 376 37.32 -23.33 -13.08
CA GLN A 376 38.66 -23.59 -12.56
C GLN A 376 39.07 -25.06 -12.76
N ALA A 377 38.20 -26.02 -12.43
CA ALA A 377 38.46 -27.44 -12.64
C ALA A 377 38.70 -27.77 -14.13
N LEU A 378 37.90 -27.18 -15.02
CA LEU A 378 38.02 -27.35 -16.47
C LEU A 378 39.34 -26.75 -16.99
N ASN A 379 39.74 -25.56 -16.54
CA ASN A 379 41.05 -24.98 -16.86
C ASN A 379 42.21 -25.90 -16.42
N SER A 380 42.12 -26.52 -15.24
CA SER A 380 43.11 -27.49 -14.77
C SER A 380 43.17 -28.75 -15.64
N ALA A 381 42.01 -29.28 -16.06
CA ALA A 381 41.94 -30.42 -16.96
C ALA A 381 42.56 -30.12 -18.34
N VAL A 382 42.28 -28.93 -18.91
CA VAL A 382 42.90 -28.47 -20.17
C VAL A 382 44.42 -28.37 -20.06
N ALA A 383 44.93 -27.85 -18.93
CA ALA A 383 46.36 -27.76 -18.69
C ALA A 383 47.01 -29.16 -18.67
N GLN A 384 46.42 -30.12 -17.94
CA GLN A 384 46.92 -31.49 -17.88
C GLN A 384 46.88 -32.20 -19.25
N LEU A 385 45.82 -32.01 -20.04
CA LEU A 385 45.72 -32.53 -21.41
C LEU A 385 46.80 -31.96 -22.31
N ARG A 386 47.04 -30.65 -22.25
CA ARG A 386 48.08 -29.98 -23.03
C ARG A 386 49.47 -30.51 -22.68
N ASP A 387 49.76 -30.66 -21.39
CA ASP A 387 51.05 -31.19 -20.92
C ASP A 387 51.25 -32.65 -21.35
N SER A 388 50.18 -33.45 -21.33
CA SER A 388 50.19 -34.85 -21.81
C SER A 388 50.49 -34.94 -23.31
N LEU A 389 49.84 -34.12 -24.14
CA LEU A 389 50.09 -34.08 -25.59
C LEU A 389 51.50 -33.56 -25.92
N GLN A 390 52.02 -32.61 -25.15
CA GLN A 390 53.42 -32.19 -25.27
C GLN A 390 54.39 -33.30 -24.85
N GLY A 391 54.01 -34.14 -23.89
CA GLY A 391 54.71 -35.38 -23.53
C GLY A 391 54.78 -36.36 -24.70
N VAL A 392 53.63 -36.70 -25.29
CA VAL A 392 53.56 -37.57 -26.49
C VAL A 392 54.39 -36.99 -27.64
N GLY A 393 54.34 -35.67 -27.86
CA GLY A 393 55.16 -35.02 -28.88
C GLY A 393 56.67 -35.15 -28.63
N ARG A 394 57.11 -35.14 -27.37
CA ARG A 394 58.52 -35.40 -27.01
C ARG A 394 58.90 -36.86 -27.25
N GLU A 395 58.05 -37.80 -26.81
CA GLU A 395 58.30 -39.23 -27.02
C GLU A 395 58.33 -39.59 -28.51
N SER A 396 57.41 -39.06 -29.32
CA SER A 396 57.42 -39.27 -30.77
C SER A 396 58.68 -38.74 -31.44
N ARG A 397 59.23 -37.59 -31.01
CA ARG A 397 60.52 -37.10 -31.52
C ARG A 397 61.67 -38.00 -31.12
N GLN A 398 61.70 -38.44 -29.86
CA GLN A 398 62.70 -39.40 -29.40
C GLN A 398 62.62 -40.72 -30.18
N LEU A 399 61.40 -41.16 -30.52
CA LEU A 399 61.17 -42.34 -31.35
C LEU A 399 61.71 -42.11 -32.77
N ASP A 400 61.43 -40.95 -33.39
CA ASP A 400 61.96 -40.59 -34.71
C ASP A 400 63.50 -40.57 -34.73
N ASP A 401 64.12 -39.94 -33.73
CA ASP A 401 65.57 -39.93 -33.55
C ASP A 401 66.13 -41.35 -33.42
N THR A 402 65.45 -42.22 -32.66
CA THR A 402 65.83 -43.63 -32.48
C THR A 402 65.70 -44.42 -33.79
N VAL A 403 64.63 -44.19 -34.56
CA VAL A 403 64.41 -44.80 -35.88
C VAL A 403 65.47 -44.35 -36.87
N GLN A 404 65.85 -43.07 -36.89
CA GLN A 404 66.95 -42.57 -37.71
C GLN A 404 68.28 -43.22 -37.33
N LEU A 405 68.55 -43.38 -36.03
CA LEU A 405 69.76 -44.03 -35.53
C LEU A 405 69.82 -45.52 -35.90
N LEU A 406 68.70 -46.23 -35.77
CA LEU A 406 68.53 -47.62 -36.23
C LEU A 406 68.73 -47.74 -37.75
N GLY A 407 68.19 -46.80 -38.53
CA GLY A 407 68.39 -46.74 -39.97
C GLY A 407 69.86 -46.54 -40.35
N GLY A 408 70.60 -45.75 -39.57
CA GLY A 408 72.06 -45.61 -39.69
C GLY A 408 72.79 -46.93 -39.39
N GLN A 409 72.50 -47.54 -38.24
CA GLN A 409 73.11 -48.82 -37.85
C GLN A 409 72.82 -49.96 -38.84
N ALA A 410 71.63 -49.99 -39.43
CA ALA A 410 71.28 -50.96 -40.45
C ALA A 410 72.11 -50.80 -41.74
N ARG A 411 72.44 -49.55 -42.12
CA ARG A 411 73.35 -49.28 -43.24
C ARG A 411 74.78 -49.71 -42.93
N ASP A 412 75.30 -49.35 -41.76
CA ASP A 412 76.65 -49.75 -41.32
C ASP A 412 76.79 -51.28 -41.27
N ALA A 413 75.75 -51.99 -40.81
CA ALA A 413 75.71 -53.44 -40.81
C ALA A 413 75.70 -54.03 -42.23
N LEU A 414 74.98 -53.40 -43.17
CA LEU A 414 74.97 -53.81 -44.57
C LEU A 414 76.36 -53.67 -45.20
N ASP A 415 77.02 -52.52 -44.99
CA ASP A 415 78.37 -52.25 -45.48
C ASP A 415 79.39 -53.25 -44.90
N ALA A 416 79.26 -53.60 -43.61
CA ALA A 416 80.10 -54.61 -42.98
C ALA A 416 79.90 -56.01 -43.58
N VAL A 417 78.66 -56.37 -43.91
CA VAL A 417 78.34 -57.64 -44.59
C VAL A 417 78.92 -57.66 -46.01
N GLU A 418 78.82 -56.57 -46.76
CA GLU A 418 79.43 -56.45 -48.10
C GLU A 418 80.97 -56.56 -48.03
N GLN A 419 81.62 -55.92 -47.06
CA GLN A 419 83.06 -56.07 -46.82
C GLN A 419 83.42 -57.51 -46.46
N GLN A 420 82.64 -58.15 -45.59
CA GLN A 420 82.86 -59.55 -45.21
C GLN A 420 82.69 -60.49 -46.41
N GLN A 421 81.73 -60.22 -47.30
CA GLN A 421 81.56 -60.96 -48.55
C GLN A 421 82.79 -60.81 -49.47
N ALA A 422 83.32 -59.60 -49.61
CA ALA A 422 84.54 -59.35 -50.39
C ALA A 422 85.75 -60.11 -49.80
N GLN A 423 85.87 -60.13 -48.47
CA GLN A 423 86.93 -60.85 -47.77
C GLN A 423 86.77 -62.37 -47.90
N MET A 424 85.55 -62.90 -47.85
CA MET A 424 85.22 -64.30 -48.18
C MET A 424 85.61 -64.64 -49.62
N SER A 425 85.37 -63.75 -50.59
CA SER A 425 85.80 -63.94 -51.98
C SER A 425 87.33 -64.00 -52.11
N GLN A 426 88.06 -63.18 -51.35
CA GLN A 426 89.52 -63.25 -51.29
C GLN A 426 90.01 -64.54 -50.64
N ILE A 427 89.38 -64.99 -49.55
CA ILE A 427 89.69 -66.28 -48.90
C ILE A 427 89.44 -67.44 -49.86
N ALA A 428 88.32 -67.43 -50.60
CA ALA A 428 88.03 -68.45 -51.61
C ALA A 428 89.08 -68.44 -52.74
N THR A 429 89.51 -67.26 -53.18
CA THR A 429 90.60 -67.11 -54.17
C THR A 429 91.92 -67.67 -53.64
N ALA A 430 92.28 -67.32 -52.40
CA ALA A 430 93.48 -67.84 -51.72
C ALA A 430 93.41 -69.36 -51.52
N ALA A 431 92.25 -69.91 -51.16
CA ALA A 431 92.03 -71.35 -51.05
C ALA A 431 92.18 -72.07 -52.40
N THR A 432 91.72 -71.44 -53.49
CA THR A 432 91.89 -71.97 -54.86
C THR A 432 93.36 -71.94 -55.28
N GLN A 433 94.07 -70.86 -54.97
CA GLN A 433 95.52 -70.77 -55.18
C GLN A 433 96.27 -71.81 -54.36
N MET A 434 95.95 -71.97 -53.07
CA MET A 434 96.54 -72.98 -52.20
C MET A 434 96.30 -74.41 -52.70
N ALA A 435 95.11 -74.69 -53.23
CA ALA A 435 94.79 -75.98 -53.85
C ALA A 435 95.66 -76.23 -55.09
N ALA A 436 95.87 -75.22 -55.94
CA ALA A 436 96.78 -75.30 -57.08
C ALA A 436 98.24 -75.52 -56.64
N THR A 437 98.69 -74.86 -55.57
CA THR A 437 100.03 -75.07 -55.01
C THR A 437 100.19 -76.48 -54.45
N ALA A 438 99.18 -77.01 -53.75
CA ALA A 438 99.18 -78.37 -53.23
C ALA A 438 99.26 -79.40 -54.37
N GLN A 439 98.59 -79.16 -55.49
CA GLN A 439 98.68 -79.98 -56.69
C GLN A 439 100.09 -79.94 -57.31
N SER A 440 100.71 -78.75 -57.40
CA SER A 440 102.10 -78.60 -57.88
C SER A 440 103.12 -79.28 -56.96
N VAL A 441 102.90 -79.24 -55.64
CA VAL A 441 103.74 -79.95 -54.65
C VAL A 441 103.59 -81.46 -54.83
N ALA A 442 102.37 -81.97 -55.02
CA ALA A 442 102.14 -83.38 -55.29
C ALA A 442 102.86 -83.86 -56.56
N GLN A 443 102.79 -83.08 -57.66
CA GLN A 443 103.56 -83.34 -58.87
C GLN A 443 105.08 -83.34 -58.63
N SER A 444 105.57 -82.38 -57.84
CA SER A 444 107.00 -82.30 -57.51
C SER A 444 107.47 -83.50 -56.68
N CYS A 445 106.64 -83.99 -55.75
CA CYS A 445 106.91 -85.20 -54.99
C CYS A 445 106.90 -86.47 -55.86
N GLU A 446 105.98 -86.56 -56.83
CA GLU A 446 105.92 -87.67 -57.78
C GLU A 446 107.16 -87.69 -58.70
N GLN A 447 107.59 -86.52 -59.17
CA GLN A 447 108.79 -86.36 -59.99
C GLN A 447 110.07 -86.70 -59.20
N ALA A 448 110.17 -86.27 -57.94
CA ALA A 448 111.27 -86.65 -57.05
C ALA A 448 111.31 -88.16 -56.75
N ALA A 449 110.15 -88.82 -56.63
CA ALA A 449 110.07 -90.27 -56.44
C ALA A 449 110.57 -91.04 -57.68
N VAL A 450 110.28 -90.55 -58.90
CA VAL A 450 110.79 -91.12 -60.15
C VAL A 450 112.33 -90.98 -60.25
N GLU A 451 112.89 -89.82 -59.92
CA GLU A 451 114.35 -89.62 -59.90
C GLU A 451 115.06 -90.50 -58.85
N ALA A 452 114.46 -90.64 -57.66
CA ALA A 452 114.98 -91.50 -56.60
C ALA A 452 114.96 -93.00 -56.97
N GLN A 453 114.01 -93.42 -57.82
CA GLN A 453 113.94 -94.80 -58.30
C GLN A 453 115.00 -95.09 -59.36
N GLN A 454 115.30 -94.14 -60.25
CA GLN A 454 116.39 -94.27 -61.23
C GLN A 454 117.78 -94.32 -60.59
N THR A 455 117.98 -93.64 -59.46
CA THR A 455 119.27 -93.65 -58.74
C THR A 455 119.54 -94.97 -58.02
N ARG A 456 118.53 -95.84 -57.83
CA ARG A 456 118.65 -97.10 -57.08
C ARG A 456 119.02 -98.31 -57.94
N GLU A 457 119.05 -98.18 -59.27
CA GLU A 457 119.45 -99.27 -60.20
C GLU A 457 120.90 -99.16 -60.69
N VAL A 458 121.69 -98.16 -60.26
CA VAL A 458 123.05 -97.89 -60.81
C VAL A 458 124.15 -97.79 -59.73
N ALA A 459 123.91 -98.25 -58.50
CA ALA A 459 124.95 -98.41 -57.48
C ALA A 459 124.78 -99.74 -56.75
#